data_AF-K1Z344-F1
#
_entry.id   AF-K1Z344-F1
#
_cell.length_a   1.000
_cell.length_b   1.000
_cell.length_c   1.000
_cell.angle_alpha   90.00
_cell.angle_beta   90.00
_cell.angle_gamma   90.00
#
_symmetry.space_group_name_H-M   'P 1'
#
loop_
_entity.id
_entity.type
_entity.pdbx_description
1 polymer ?
#
loop_
_entity_poly.entity_id
_entity_poly.type
_entity_poly.pdbx_seq_one_letter_code
_entity_poly.pdbx_strand_id
1 'polypeptide(L)'
;MLTGESIAATKSEISDYTKITEDSKLYQNTLIVQGEGYFAITATGTHTAYGKLGNLLEKIEQLRTPLQVNIRKLVRALAIVAIFVSILVGVLITLGSDWVQGLLGAITMFMSLIPEEFPIVFSVFLIMGVWRMTKQKALTREMSMVETLGSATVICTDKTGTLTEGKMTLEEIYFNNTIYTLKDIKKHETDFEHLIKTALLSLEQVAIDPMEIEVQNFAKKINIDVDSFFREHTLIEDCPFEAKNKMVHHLWKTPANSCIQYSAGAPESIINNSTLNESDKKMAVTAYESMAEKGYRVIAIAKKDCSLNKKVLVENLEFIGLLTMSDPPRAGVKEAIDTCQKAGIRVIMITGDNQLTAHNIAEHIGMKHNEELINGTDLDNLSDDALREVVRRHDIFSRVKPEQKFAIVQALQSMGEIVAMTGDGVNDAPALKKANIGIAMGQKGTEVA
;
A
#
# COMPACT_ATOMS: atom_id res chain seq x y z
N MET A 1 -6.52 7.51 0.67
CA MET A 1 -5.80 7.85 -0.58
C MET A 1 -4.40 8.42 -0.37
N LEU A 2 -4.17 9.45 0.47
CA LEU A 2 -2.84 10.08 0.67
C LEU A 2 -1.87 9.32 1.62
N THR A 3 -2.38 8.43 2.47
CA THR A 3 -1.58 7.61 3.40
C THR A 3 -1.44 6.17 2.95
N GLY A 4 -2.42 5.66 2.19
CA GLY A 4 -2.40 4.32 1.60
C GLY A 4 -3.10 3.32 2.51
N GLU A 5 -3.50 3.80 3.68
CA GLU A 5 -4.37 3.13 4.60
C GLU A 5 -5.81 3.21 4.10
N SER A 6 -6.51 2.09 4.17
CA SER A 6 -7.93 1.95 3.83
C SER A 6 -8.87 2.33 4.98
N ILE A 7 -8.33 2.80 6.11
CA ILE A 7 -9.08 3.14 7.31
C ILE A 7 -9.50 4.61 7.29
N ALA A 8 -10.71 4.90 7.77
CA ALA A 8 -11.20 6.27 7.93
C ALA A 8 -10.42 6.99 9.05
N ALA A 9 -9.90 8.19 8.76
CA ALA A 9 -9.23 9.02 9.76
C ALA A 9 -10.22 10.02 10.38
N THR A 10 -10.40 9.98 11.70
CA THR A 10 -11.25 10.93 12.43
C THR A 10 -10.64 12.34 12.39
N LYS A 11 -11.49 13.34 12.20
CA LYS A 11 -11.09 14.74 12.16
C LYS A 11 -11.79 15.56 13.25
N SER A 12 -11.04 16.46 13.86
CA SER A 12 -11.49 17.26 15.01
C SER A 12 -11.76 18.71 14.62
N GLU A 13 -12.78 19.30 15.25
CA GLU A 13 -13.08 20.72 15.11
C GLU A 13 -11.98 21.57 15.75
N ILE A 14 -11.63 22.67 15.10
CA ILE A 14 -10.75 23.70 15.65
C ILE A 14 -11.53 24.98 15.90
N SER A 15 -11.38 25.52 17.10
CA SER A 15 -11.96 26.82 17.49
C SER A 15 -11.13 28.01 16.98
N ASP A 16 -9.86 27.78 16.60
CA ASP A 16 -8.94 28.81 16.10
C ASP A 16 -8.21 28.31 14.84
N TYR A 17 -8.38 29.05 13.75
CA TYR A 17 -7.81 28.74 12.42
C TYR A 17 -6.28 28.83 12.37
N THR A 18 -5.63 29.39 13.40
CA THR A 18 -4.16 29.49 13.48
C THR A 18 -3.49 28.24 14.04
N LYS A 19 -4.25 27.31 14.64
CA LYS A 19 -3.74 26.07 15.24
C LYS A 19 -4.18 24.83 14.46
N ILE A 20 -3.85 24.80 13.16
CA ILE A 20 -4.15 23.65 12.31
C ILE A 20 -3.22 22.49 12.68
N THR A 21 -3.79 21.40 13.19
CA THR A 21 -3.14 20.11 13.39
C THR A 21 -3.47 19.13 12.26
N GLU A 22 -2.71 18.05 12.10
CA GLU A 22 -3.05 16.97 11.14
C GLU A 22 -4.45 16.40 11.37
N ASP A 23 -4.90 16.35 12.62
CA ASP A 23 -6.24 15.87 13.00
C ASP A 23 -7.36 16.85 12.62
N SER A 24 -7.05 18.11 12.33
CA SER A 24 -8.04 19.12 11.87
C SER A 24 -8.00 19.35 10.35
N LYS A 25 -6.98 18.81 9.68
CA LYS A 25 -6.70 19.10 8.28
C LYS A 25 -7.35 18.07 7.37
N LEU A 26 -8.09 18.59 6.39
CA LEU A 26 -8.67 17.83 5.29
C LEU A 26 -7.85 18.01 4.01
N TYR A 27 -7.94 17.02 3.13
CA TYR A 27 -7.16 16.97 1.92
C TYR A 27 -8.06 16.88 0.69
N GLN A 28 -7.60 17.47 -0.42
CA GLN A 28 -8.30 17.32 -1.70
C GLN A 28 -8.32 15.84 -2.10
N ASN A 29 -9.44 15.39 -2.70
CA ASN A 29 -9.66 14.02 -3.14
C ASN A 29 -9.76 12.96 -2.01
N THR A 30 -10.15 13.39 -0.80
CA THR A 30 -10.61 12.48 0.27
C THR A 30 -12.13 12.43 0.34
N LEU A 31 -12.69 11.26 0.59
CA LEU A 31 -14.12 11.08 0.82
C LEU A 31 -14.44 11.32 2.31
N ILE A 32 -15.50 12.08 2.59
CA ILE A 32 -16.06 12.14 3.95
C ILE A 32 -16.85 10.86 4.15
N VAL A 33 -16.38 10.02 5.07
CA VAL A 33 -16.98 8.71 5.37
C VAL A 33 -18.24 8.88 6.23
N GLN A 34 -18.18 9.74 7.25
CA GLN A 34 -19.26 9.99 8.20
C GLN A 34 -19.16 11.41 8.76
N GLY A 35 -20.29 11.97 9.17
CA GLY A 35 -20.40 13.30 9.77
C GLY A 35 -20.68 14.43 8.77
N GLU A 36 -21.01 15.60 9.31
CA GLU A 36 -21.22 16.84 8.57
C GLU A 36 -20.46 17.99 9.24
N GLY A 37 -20.07 19.00 8.45
CA GLY A 37 -19.33 20.13 8.97
C GLY A 37 -19.04 21.19 7.92
N TYR A 38 -18.59 22.35 8.38
CA TYR A 38 -18.08 23.43 7.54
C TYR A 38 -16.57 23.45 7.61
N PHE A 39 -15.92 23.72 6.47
CA PHE A 39 -14.47 23.69 6.37
C PHE A 39 -13.94 24.99 5.78
N ALA A 40 -12.86 25.51 6.35
CA ALA A 40 -12.12 26.63 5.79
C ALA A 40 -11.12 26.13 4.74
N ILE A 41 -11.16 26.70 3.54
CA ILE A 41 -10.23 26.34 2.47
C ILE A 41 -8.86 26.98 2.74
N THR A 42 -7.83 26.16 2.93
CA THR A 42 -6.46 26.61 3.20
C THR A 42 -5.57 26.64 1.95
N ALA A 43 -5.87 25.82 0.95
CA ALA A 43 -5.14 25.76 -0.32
C ALA A 43 -6.06 25.33 -1.47
N THR A 44 -5.76 25.79 -2.68
CA THR A 44 -6.48 25.44 -3.91
C THR A 44 -5.51 25.11 -5.05
N GLY A 45 -6.00 24.35 -6.05
CA GLY A 45 -5.23 24.02 -7.25
C GLY A 45 -3.91 23.28 -6.96
N THR A 46 -2.82 23.75 -7.56
CA THR A 46 -1.47 23.17 -7.43
C THR A 46 -0.84 23.29 -6.04
N HIS A 47 -1.39 24.15 -5.18
CA HIS A 47 -0.91 24.35 -3.81
C HIS A 47 -1.46 23.33 -2.82
N THR A 48 -2.49 22.55 -3.19
CA THR A 48 -3.00 21.45 -2.36
C THR A 48 -1.98 20.31 -2.28
N ALA A 49 -2.12 19.41 -1.30
CA ALA A 49 -1.27 18.22 -1.21
C ALA A 49 -1.37 17.35 -2.48
N TYR A 50 -2.60 17.14 -2.99
CA TYR A 50 -2.85 16.41 -4.22
C TYR A 50 -2.25 17.12 -5.45
N GLY A 51 -2.39 18.44 -5.54
CA GLY A 51 -1.82 19.25 -6.63
C GLY A 51 -0.29 19.24 -6.63
N LYS A 52 0.34 19.25 -5.46
CA LYS A 52 1.80 19.06 -5.33
C LYS A 52 2.24 17.69 -5.83
N LEU A 53 1.47 16.64 -5.53
CA LEU A 53 1.72 15.28 -5.99
C LEU A 53 1.60 15.18 -7.53
N GLY A 54 0.60 15.83 -8.12
CA GLY A 54 0.46 15.97 -9.58
C GLY A 54 1.65 16.69 -10.23
N ASN A 55 2.10 17.81 -9.65
CA ASN A 55 3.28 18.54 -10.14
C ASN A 55 4.58 17.72 -10.03
N LEU A 56 4.69 16.84 -9.03
CA LEU A 56 5.82 15.91 -8.94
C LEU A 56 5.78 14.91 -10.09
N LEU A 57 4.60 14.37 -10.43
CA LEU A 57 4.44 13.42 -11.53
C LEU A 57 4.83 14.02 -12.90
N GLU A 58 4.47 15.27 -13.16
CA GLU A 58 4.81 15.95 -14.43
C GLU A 58 6.31 16.21 -14.60
N LYS A 59 7.04 16.42 -13.50
CA LYS A 59 8.48 16.72 -13.53
C LYS A 59 9.36 15.49 -13.71
N ILE A 60 8.81 14.28 -13.67
CA ILE A 60 9.58 13.05 -13.77
C ILE A 60 9.84 12.74 -15.25
N GLU A 61 11.08 12.97 -15.69
CA GLU A 61 11.55 12.57 -17.02
C GLU A 61 11.69 11.05 -17.14
N GLN A 62 11.19 10.49 -18.24
CA GLN A 62 11.33 9.08 -18.54
C GLN A 62 12.76 8.76 -19.03
N LEU A 63 13.41 7.82 -18.35
CA LEU A 63 14.72 7.32 -18.73
C LEU A 63 14.60 6.36 -19.92
N ARG A 64 15.62 6.35 -20.78
CA ARG A 64 15.72 5.39 -21.89
C ARG A 64 16.16 4.03 -21.39
N THR A 65 15.74 2.97 -22.08
CA THR A 65 16.10 1.61 -21.71
C THR A 65 17.58 1.30 -22.01
N PRO A 66 18.21 0.37 -21.27
CA PRO A 66 19.59 -0.03 -21.52
C PRO A 66 19.89 -0.45 -22.97
N LEU A 67 19.03 -1.25 -23.59
CA LEU A 67 19.16 -1.72 -24.96
C LEU A 67 18.94 -0.59 -25.96
N GLN A 68 17.98 0.33 -25.73
CA GLN A 68 17.86 1.52 -26.57
C GLN A 68 19.13 2.38 -26.54
N VAL A 69 19.78 2.50 -25.37
CA VAL A 69 21.05 3.20 -25.23
C VAL A 69 22.16 2.46 -25.99
N ASN A 70 22.24 1.13 -25.86
CA ASN A 70 23.27 0.32 -26.52
C ASN A 70 23.10 0.26 -28.04
N ILE A 71 21.88 0.06 -28.54
CA ILE A 71 21.56 0.11 -29.98
C ILE A 71 21.92 1.47 -30.54
N ARG A 72 21.60 2.56 -29.84
CA ARG A 72 21.96 3.91 -30.31
C ARG A 72 23.46 4.11 -30.40
N LYS A 73 24.23 3.59 -29.44
CA LYS A 73 25.71 3.61 -29.50
C LYS A 73 26.19 2.84 -30.73
N LEU A 74 25.65 1.64 -30.98
CA LEU A 74 25.97 0.82 -32.14
C LEU A 74 25.63 1.54 -33.47
N VAL A 75 24.40 2.03 -33.61
CA VAL A 75 23.94 2.75 -34.81
C VAL A 75 24.78 4.01 -35.05
N ARG A 76 25.12 4.77 -33.99
CA ARG A 76 26.02 5.93 -34.12
C ARG A 76 27.42 5.53 -34.55
N ALA A 77 27.98 4.47 -33.99
CA ALA A 77 29.30 3.98 -34.37
C ALA A 77 29.32 3.54 -35.84
N LEU A 78 28.32 2.77 -36.28
CA LEU A 78 28.17 2.35 -37.67
C LEU A 78 27.96 3.53 -38.61
N ALA A 79 27.15 4.52 -38.22
CA ALA A 79 26.95 5.74 -39.02
C ALA A 79 28.26 6.54 -39.19
N ILE A 80 29.07 6.66 -38.13
CA ILE A 80 30.38 7.33 -38.22
C ILE A 80 31.30 6.58 -39.18
N VAL A 81 31.36 5.25 -39.09
CA VAL A 81 32.14 4.41 -40.01
C VAL A 81 31.63 4.56 -41.44
N ALA A 82 30.31 4.53 -41.65
CA ALA A 82 29.68 4.68 -42.96
C ALA A 82 30.05 6.03 -43.59
N ILE A 83 29.96 7.14 -42.84
CA ILE A 83 30.36 8.46 -43.32
C ILE A 83 31.83 8.48 -43.73
N PHE A 84 32.72 7.92 -42.91
CA PHE A 84 34.15 7.91 -43.20
C PHE A 84 34.47 7.10 -44.46
N VAL A 85 33.91 5.90 -44.59
CA VAL A 85 34.09 5.03 -45.76
C VAL A 85 33.49 5.66 -47.01
N SER A 86 32.31 6.26 -46.93
CA SER A 86 31.66 6.94 -48.06
C SER A 86 32.46 8.14 -48.56
N ILE A 87 33.02 8.96 -47.66
CA ILE A 87 33.88 10.08 -48.04
C ILE A 87 35.17 9.55 -48.68
N LEU A 88 35.80 8.53 -48.10
CA LEU A 88 37.02 7.93 -48.63
C LEU A 88 36.81 7.39 -50.04
N VAL A 89 35.76 6.59 -50.25
CA VAL A 89 35.42 6.04 -51.57
C VAL A 89 35.05 7.15 -52.55
N GLY A 90 34.30 8.15 -52.11
CA GLY A 90 33.95 9.31 -52.94
C GLY A 90 35.18 10.03 -53.46
N VAL A 91 36.14 10.33 -52.59
CA VAL A 91 37.41 10.98 -52.96
C VAL A 91 38.23 10.10 -53.92
N LEU A 92 38.37 8.80 -53.64
CA LEU A 92 39.12 7.89 -54.50
C LEU A 92 38.54 7.81 -55.92
N ILE A 93 37.21 7.77 -56.05
CA ILE A 93 36.54 7.76 -57.35
C ILE A 93 36.68 9.13 -58.03
N THR A 94 36.52 10.24 -57.30
CA THR A 94 36.74 11.59 -57.88
C THR A 94 38.16 11.77 -58.42
N LEU A 95 39.18 11.20 -57.75
CA LEU A 95 40.56 11.24 -58.23
C LEU A 95 40.80 10.40 -59.49
N GLY A 96 40.02 9.33 -59.69
CA GLY A 96 40.14 8.44 -60.84
C GLY A 96 39.25 8.78 -62.04
N SER A 97 38.15 9.52 -61.83
CA SER A 97 37.19 9.88 -62.87
C SER A 97 36.72 11.34 -62.79
N ASP A 98 35.50 11.59 -62.32
CA ASP A 98 34.86 12.91 -62.22
C ASP A 98 34.16 13.08 -60.86
N TRP A 99 34.00 14.32 -60.41
CA TRP A 99 33.35 14.67 -59.15
C TRP A 99 31.90 14.15 -59.07
N VAL A 100 31.20 14.10 -60.21
CA VAL A 100 29.83 13.54 -60.28
C VAL A 100 29.83 12.06 -59.93
N GLN A 101 30.78 11.30 -60.49
CA GLN A 101 30.90 9.86 -60.21
C GLN A 101 31.34 9.59 -58.79
N GLY A 102 32.25 10.41 -58.24
CA GLY A 102 32.65 10.30 -56.84
C GLY A 102 31.52 10.62 -55.86
N LEU A 103 30.71 11.64 -56.14
CA LEU A 103 29.52 11.94 -55.34
C LEU A 103 28.51 10.77 -55.38
N LEU A 104 28.24 10.23 -56.57
CA LEU A 104 27.34 9.09 -56.73
C LEU A 104 27.86 7.84 -55.99
N GLY A 105 29.17 7.58 -56.06
CA GLY A 105 29.83 6.50 -55.32
C GLY A 105 29.74 6.67 -53.80
N ALA A 106 29.94 7.89 -53.29
CA ALA A 106 29.82 8.20 -51.87
C ALA A 106 28.40 7.94 -51.34
N ILE A 107 27.38 8.44 -52.05
CA ILE A 107 25.96 8.24 -51.70
C ILE A 107 25.59 6.76 -51.76
N THR A 108 26.04 6.04 -52.79
CA THR A 108 25.76 4.60 -52.96
C THR A 108 26.34 3.78 -51.80
N MET A 109 27.59 4.06 -51.40
CA MET A 109 28.20 3.41 -50.24
C MET A 109 27.49 3.78 -48.94
N PHE A 110 27.07 5.04 -48.80
CA PHE A 110 26.39 5.50 -47.59
C PHE A 110 25.05 4.77 -47.39
N MET A 111 24.22 4.72 -48.44
CA MET A 111 22.94 4.00 -48.42
C MET A 111 23.12 2.50 -48.19
N SER A 112 24.21 1.91 -48.68
CA SER A 112 24.49 0.47 -48.53
C SER A 112 25.01 0.10 -47.12
N LEU A 113 25.59 1.06 -46.38
CA LEU A 113 26.19 0.85 -45.06
C LEU A 113 25.29 1.22 -43.89
N ILE A 114 24.23 2.00 -44.11
CA ILE A 114 23.26 2.32 -43.06
C ILE A 114 22.35 1.11 -42.84
N PRO A 115 22.31 0.57 -41.62
CA PRO A 115 21.46 -0.58 -41.33
C PRO A 115 20.06 -0.11 -40.92
N GLU A 116 19.21 0.14 -41.91
CA GLU A 116 17.82 0.59 -41.74
C GLU A 116 16.92 -0.50 -41.13
N GLU A 117 17.37 -1.76 -41.11
CA GLU A 117 16.60 -2.91 -40.66
C GLU A 117 16.55 -3.03 -39.13
N PHE A 118 17.57 -2.55 -38.41
CA PHE A 118 17.66 -2.74 -36.95
C PHE A 118 16.47 -2.18 -36.17
N PRO A 119 16.00 -0.91 -36.40
CA PRO A 119 14.83 -0.38 -35.69
C PRO A 119 13.55 -1.19 -35.93
N ILE A 120 13.38 -1.73 -37.14
CA ILE A 120 12.22 -2.52 -37.52
C ILE A 120 12.23 -3.86 -36.79
N VAL A 121 13.34 -4.59 -36.90
CA VAL A 121 13.52 -5.90 -36.24
C VAL A 121 13.33 -5.78 -34.73
N PHE A 122 13.89 -4.74 -34.13
CA PHE A 122 13.74 -4.47 -32.70
C PHE A 122 12.29 -4.27 -32.28
N SER A 123 11.54 -3.46 -33.03
CA SER A 123 10.12 -3.20 -32.76
C SER A 123 9.30 -4.49 -32.81
N VAL A 124 9.57 -5.38 -33.76
CA VAL A 124 8.90 -6.68 -33.87
C VAL A 124 9.16 -7.55 -32.63
N PHE A 125 10.40 -7.64 -32.17
CA PHE A 125 10.73 -8.42 -30.97
C PHE A 125 10.05 -7.88 -29.70
N LEU A 126 10.01 -6.55 -29.53
CA LEU A 126 9.30 -5.95 -28.39
C LEU A 126 7.80 -6.24 -28.45
N ILE A 127 7.17 -6.13 -29.63
CA ILE A 127 5.75 -6.45 -29.82
C ILE A 127 5.47 -7.92 -29.45
N MET A 128 6.33 -8.85 -29.87
CA MET A 128 6.20 -10.25 -29.49
C MET A 128 6.32 -10.46 -27.97
N GLY A 129 7.22 -9.73 -27.31
CA GLY A 129 7.36 -9.73 -25.86
C GLY A 129 6.10 -9.22 -25.15
N VAL A 130 5.57 -8.06 -25.57
CA VAL A 130 4.31 -7.51 -25.06
C VAL A 130 3.16 -8.49 -25.27
N TRP A 131 3.07 -9.11 -26.44
CA TRP A 131 2.01 -10.09 -26.72
C TRP A 131 2.06 -11.30 -25.79
N ARG A 132 3.27 -11.82 -25.50
CA ARG A 132 3.47 -12.91 -24.53
C ARG A 132 3.07 -12.50 -23.10
N MET A 133 3.42 -11.30 -22.67
CA MET A 133 3.02 -10.77 -21.36
C MET A 133 1.51 -10.59 -21.24
N THR A 134 0.86 -10.04 -22.27
CA THR A 134 -0.60 -9.87 -22.30
C THR A 134 -1.34 -11.21 -22.18
N LYS A 135 -0.81 -12.29 -22.79
CA LYS A 135 -1.37 -13.64 -22.61
C LYS A 135 -1.31 -14.14 -21.17
N GLN A 136 -0.37 -13.64 -20.36
CA GLN A 136 -0.26 -13.91 -18.93
C GLN A 136 -1.00 -12.86 -18.07
N LYS A 137 -1.91 -12.08 -18.67
CA LYS A 137 -2.68 -11.01 -18.03
C LYS A 137 -1.82 -9.86 -17.48
N ALA A 138 -0.58 -9.70 -17.96
CA ALA A 138 0.27 -8.56 -17.65
C ALA A 138 0.23 -7.55 -18.82
N LEU A 139 -0.55 -6.49 -18.67
CA LEU A 139 -0.69 -5.45 -19.71
C LEU A 139 0.50 -4.50 -19.66
N THR A 140 1.17 -4.32 -20.80
CA THR A 140 2.30 -3.39 -20.91
C THR A 140 1.87 -2.12 -21.64
N ARG A 141 2.02 -0.95 -21.01
CA ARG A 141 1.68 0.36 -21.61
C ARG A 141 2.73 0.84 -22.62
N GLU A 142 3.99 0.54 -22.35
CA GLU A 142 5.14 0.96 -23.17
C GLU A 142 5.99 -0.25 -23.56
N MET A 143 6.25 -0.44 -24.85
CA MET A 143 6.98 -1.62 -25.36
C MET A 143 8.38 -1.77 -24.77
N SER A 144 9.05 -0.65 -24.44
CA SER A 144 10.35 -0.57 -23.75
C SER A 144 10.38 -1.27 -22.39
N MET A 145 9.24 -1.42 -21.73
CA MET A 145 9.19 -1.97 -20.36
C MET A 145 9.50 -3.46 -20.31
N VAL A 146 9.22 -4.21 -21.39
CA VAL A 146 9.51 -5.64 -21.46
C VAL A 146 11.00 -5.93 -21.26
N GLU A 147 11.83 -5.08 -21.84
CA GLU A 147 13.29 -5.17 -21.73
C GLU A 147 13.78 -4.73 -20.36
N THR A 148 13.27 -3.59 -19.88
CA THR A 148 13.69 -3.01 -18.60
C THR A 148 13.39 -3.97 -17.45
N LEU A 149 12.23 -4.65 -17.49
CA LEU A 149 11.84 -5.67 -16.52
C LEU A 149 12.87 -6.82 -16.42
N GLY A 150 13.43 -7.25 -17.55
CA GLY A 150 14.48 -8.30 -17.57
C GLY A 150 15.83 -7.83 -17.02
N SER A 151 16.03 -6.52 -16.87
CA SER A 151 17.27 -5.92 -16.34
C SER A 151 17.10 -5.42 -14.90
N ALA A 152 15.95 -5.67 -14.27
CA ALA A 152 15.67 -5.21 -12.91
C ALA A 152 16.61 -5.87 -11.90
N THR A 153 17.23 -5.05 -11.06
CA THR A 153 18.13 -5.50 -9.99
C THR A 153 17.48 -5.38 -8.61
N VAL A 154 16.52 -4.45 -8.48
CA VAL A 154 15.79 -4.20 -7.24
C VAL A 154 14.29 -4.08 -7.51
N ILE A 155 13.48 -4.74 -6.68
CA ILE A 155 12.02 -4.58 -6.63
C ILE A 155 11.66 -3.89 -5.31
N CYS A 156 11.16 -2.67 -5.41
CA CYS A 156 10.46 -1.98 -4.32
C CYS A 156 8.98 -2.34 -4.38
N THR A 157 8.39 -2.76 -3.26
CA THR A 157 6.97 -3.15 -3.22
C THR A 157 6.26 -2.47 -2.07
N ASP A 158 5.05 -1.97 -2.31
CA ASP A 158 4.12 -1.71 -1.21
C ASP A 158 3.63 -3.04 -0.62
N LYS A 159 3.18 -3.00 0.63
CA LYS A 159 2.61 -4.15 1.34
C LYS A 159 1.11 -4.23 1.09
N THR A 160 0.37 -3.24 1.58
CA THR A 160 -1.10 -3.24 1.60
C THR A 160 -1.63 -3.22 0.17
N GLY A 161 -2.49 -4.17 -0.17
CA GLY A 161 -3.12 -4.24 -1.50
C GLY A 161 -2.20 -4.69 -2.65
N THR A 162 -0.88 -4.67 -2.45
CA THR A 162 0.12 -5.18 -3.41
C THR A 162 0.58 -6.60 -3.04
N LEU A 163 1.28 -6.78 -1.92
CA LEU A 163 1.68 -8.10 -1.40
C LEU A 163 0.52 -8.81 -0.71
N THR A 164 -0.34 -8.04 -0.04
CA THR A 164 -1.50 -8.54 0.68
C THR A 164 -2.77 -8.41 -0.15
N GLU A 165 -3.83 -9.08 0.29
CA GLU A 165 -5.12 -8.99 -0.39
C GLU A 165 -5.79 -7.62 -0.21
N GLY A 166 -5.37 -6.80 0.76
CA GLY A 166 -6.05 -5.56 1.11
C GLY A 166 -7.45 -5.83 1.67
N LYS A 167 -7.63 -7.00 2.29
CA LYS A 167 -8.89 -7.44 2.90
C LYS A 167 -8.59 -7.96 4.30
N MET A 168 -9.26 -7.41 5.30
CA MET A 168 -9.13 -7.95 6.66
C MET A 168 -9.82 -9.30 6.74
N THR A 169 -9.17 -10.25 7.40
CA THR A 169 -9.70 -11.59 7.69
C THR A 169 -9.55 -11.83 9.19
N LEU A 170 -10.62 -12.29 9.84
CA LEU A 170 -10.57 -12.65 11.27
C LEU A 170 -9.67 -13.88 11.45
N GLU A 171 -8.73 -13.88 12.40
CA GLU A 171 -7.78 -14.97 12.60
C GLU A 171 -7.98 -15.68 13.95
N GLU A 172 -7.97 -14.90 15.02
CA GLU A 172 -8.06 -15.37 16.39
C GLU A 172 -9.08 -14.55 17.19
N ILE A 173 -9.65 -15.18 18.21
CA ILE A 173 -10.61 -14.59 19.12
C ILE A 173 -10.14 -14.88 20.54
N TYR A 174 -10.04 -13.86 21.38
CA TYR A 174 -9.84 -14.03 22.82
C TYR A 174 -11.19 -13.91 23.53
N PHE A 175 -11.61 -14.98 24.20
CA PHE A 175 -12.85 -15.04 24.96
C PHE A 175 -12.68 -15.96 26.17
N ASN A 176 -13.29 -15.61 27.32
CA ASN A 176 -13.21 -16.39 28.57
C ASN A 176 -11.80 -16.82 28.97
N ASN A 177 -10.83 -15.90 28.93
CA ASN A 177 -9.42 -16.14 29.25
C ASN A 177 -8.69 -17.16 28.35
N THR A 178 -9.24 -17.47 27.17
CA THR A 178 -8.66 -18.41 26.20
C THR A 178 -8.61 -17.81 24.79
N ILE A 179 -7.55 -18.15 24.05
CA ILE A 179 -7.38 -17.77 22.63
C ILE A 179 -7.90 -18.92 21.78
N TYR A 180 -8.81 -18.62 20.86
CA TYR A 180 -9.39 -19.55 19.92
C TYR A 180 -9.02 -19.18 18.49
N THR A 181 -8.70 -20.19 17.68
CA THR A 181 -8.49 -20.03 16.24
C THR A 181 -9.81 -20.35 15.50
N LEU A 182 -9.96 -19.86 14.27
CA LEU A 182 -11.12 -20.15 13.41
C LEU A 182 -11.53 -21.64 13.30
N LYS A 183 -10.62 -22.59 13.56
CA LYS A 183 -10.91 -24.03 13.51
C LYS A 183 -11.74 -24.53 14.70
N ASP A 184 -11.69 -23.82 15.83
CA ASP A 184 -12.35 -24.22 17.08
C ASP A 184 -13.77 -23.64 17.22
N ILE A 185 -14.19 -22.77 16.29
CA ILE A 185 -15.49 -22.09 16.31
C ILE A 185 -16.66 -23.07 16.45
N LYS A 186 -16.62 -24.19 15.71
CA LYS A 186 -17.71 -25.18 15.70
C LYS A 186 -17.95 -25.86 17.05
N LYS A 187 -17.00 -25.79 17.99
CA LYS A 187 -17.14 -26.42 19.32
C LYS A 187 -17.78 -25.50 20.36
N HIS A 188 -17.73 -24.18 20.16
CA HIS A 188 -18.25 -23.17 21.10
C HIS A 188 -19.16 -22.16 20.39
N GLU A 189 -20.03 -22.66 19.51
CA GLU A 189 -20.86 -21.82 18.62
C GLU A 189 -21.69 -20.78 19.37
N THR A 190 -22.30 -21.13 20.50
CA THR A 190 -23.15 -20.23 21.30
C THR A 190 -22.38 -19.08 21.96
N ASP A 191 -21.16 -19.35 22.43
CA ASP A 191 -20.32 -18.37 23.12
C ASP A 191 -19.78 -17.34 22.12
N PHE A 192 -19.36 -17.81 20.94
CA PHE A 192 -18.94 -16.95 19.84
C PHE A 192 -20.11 -16.15 19.25
N GLU A 193 -21.30 -16.73 19.17
CA GLU A 193 -22.49 -16.01 18.73
C GLU A 193 -22.76 -14.80 19.64
N HIS A 194 -22.62 -14.95 20.95
CA HIS A 194 -22.78 -13.84 21.90
C HIS A 194 -21.72 -12.74 21.69
N LEU A 195 -20.44 -13.13 21.54
CA LEU A 195 -19.36 -12.17 21.30
C LEU A 195 -19.55 -11.42 19.98
N ILE A 196 -19.90 -12.11 18.89
CA ILE A 196 -20.08 -11.50 17.58
C ILE A 196 -21.32 -10.60 17.55
N LYS A 197 -22.44 -11.00 18.19
CA LYS A 197 -23.61 -10.11 18.35
C LYS A 197 -23.24 -8.84 19.11
N THR A 198 -22.47 -8.97 20.19
CA THR A 198 -21.95 -7.83 20.96
C THR A 198 -21.04 -6.95 20.09
N ALA A 199 -20.18 -7.55 19.27
CA ALA A 199 -19.30 -6.82 18.35
C ALA A 199 -20.10 -6.08 17.27
N LEU A 200 -21.12 -6.71 16.67
CA LEU A 200 -22.00 -6.06 15.69
C LEU A 200 -22.72 -4.84 16.26
N LEU A 201 -23.17 -4.90 17.52
CA LEU A 201 -23.79 -3.76 18.19
C LEU A 201 -22.76 -2.69 18.60
N SER A 202 -21.49 -3.06 18.77
CA SER A 202 -20.40 -2.14 19.10
C SER A 202 -19.84 -1.40 17.88
N LEU A 203 -20.06 -1.92 16.68
CA LEU A 203 -19.56 -1.40 15.42
C LEU A 203 -20.68 -0.75 14.61
N GLU A 204 -20.31 -0.05 13.53
CA GLU A 204 -21.26 0.66 12.69
C GLU A 204 -22.18 -0.30 11.92
N GLN A 205 -23.45 0.10 11.75
CA GLN A 205 -24.42 -0.68 10.97
C GLN A 205 -24.02 -0.72 9.49
N VAL A 206 -23.60 0.44 8.97
CA VAL A 206 -23.09 0.58 7.61
C VAL A 206 -21.58 0.46 7.67
N ALA A 207 -21.07 -0.77 7.55
CA ALA A 207 -19.64 -1.04 7.60
C ALA A 207 -18.91 -0.45 6.38
N ILE A 208 -18.04 0.52 6.65
CA ILE A 208 -17.14 1.11 5.64
C ILE A 208 -15.69 0.71 5.94
N ASP A 209 -15.33 0.53 7.21
CA ASP A 209 -14.00 0.09 7.59
C ASP A 209 -13.79 -1.41 7.27
N PRO A 210 -12.62 -1.81 6.74
CA PRO A 210 -12.32 -3.21 6.46
C PRO A 210 -12.52 -4.16 7.64
N MET A 211 -12.29 -3.71 8.88
CA MET A 211 -12.48 -4.52 10.08
C MET A 211 -13.96 -4.76 10.37
N GLU A 212 -14.79 -3.73 10.25
CA GLU A 212 -16.25 -3.83 10.41
C GLU A 212 -16.87 -4.75 9.35
N ILE A 213 -16.43 -4.59 8.10
CA ILE A 213 -16.86 -5.43 6.98
C ILE A 213 -16.54 -6.90 7.28
N GLU A 214 -15.36 -7.20 7.82
CA GLU A 214 -15.01 -8.59 8.15
C GLU A 214 -15.80 -9.13 9.35
N VAL A 215 -16.10 -8.34 10.38
CA VAL A 215 -16.99 -8.80 11.46
C VAL A 215 -18.38 -9.13 10.92
N GLN A 216 -18.94 -8.30 10.04
CA GLN A 216 -20.22 -8.59 9.40
C GLN A 216 -20.17 -9.82 8.48
N ASN A 217 -19.09 -9.99 7.70
CA ASN A 217 -18.89 -11.19 6.88
C ASN A 217 -18.76 -12.45 7.73
N PHE A 218 -18.05 -12.35 8.86
CA PHE A 218 -17.87 -13.44 9.80
C PHE A 218 -19.20 -13.80 10.48
N ALA A 219 -20.01 -12.81 10.87
CA ALA A 219 -21.36 -13.03 11.38
C ALA A 219 -22.24 -13.84 10.40
N LYS A 220 -22.17 -13.51 9.10
CA LYS A 220 -22.86 -14.27 8.04
C LYS A 220 -22.34 -15.71 7.92
N LYS A 221 -21.03 -15.96 8.13
CA LYS A 221 -20.44 -17.32 8.12
C LYS A 221 -20.95 -18.19 9.27
N ILE A 222 -21.29 -17.59 10.42
CA ILE A 222 -21.87 -18.28 11.59
C ILE A 222 -23.41 -18.25 11.60
N ASN A 223 -24.05 -18.06 10.44
CA ASN A 223 -25.51 -18.04 10.25
C ASN A 223 -26.28 -16.93 11.00
N ILE A 224 -25.62 -15.82 11.36
CA ILE A 224 -26.32 -14.63 11.85
C ILE A 224 -26.74 -13.78 10.65
N ASP A 225 -28.04 -13.56 10.50
CA ASP A 225 -28.57 -12.61 9.53
C ASP A 225 -28.43 -11.18 10.07
N VAL A 226 -27.39 -10.49 9.59
CA VAL A 226 -27.01 -9.15 10.02
C VAL A 226 -28.13 -8.13 9.77
N ASP A 227 -28.85 -8.26 8.65
CA ASP A 227 -29.88 -7.28 8.26
C ASP A 227 -31.13 -7.37 9.15
N SER A 228 -31.56 -8.59 9.51
CA SER A 228 -32.65 -8.76 10.48
C SER A 228 -32.21 -8.40 11.89
N PHE A 229 -30.99 -8.78 12.28
CA PHE A 229 -30.43 -8.46 13.60
C PHE A 229 -30.44 -6.95 13.89
N PHE A 230 -30.01 -6.11 12.94
CA PHE A 230 -30.06 -4.66 13.13
C PHE A 230 -31.49 -4.08 13.12
N ARG A 231 -32.45 -4.70 12.44
CA ARG A 231 -33.86 -4.27 12.47
C ARG A 231 -34.55 -4.58 13.80
N GLU A 232 -34.12 -5.65 14.47
CA GLU A 232 -34.65 -6.05 15.78
C GLU A 232 -34.15 -5.15 16.91
N HIS A 233 -33.02 -4.46 16.71
CA HIS A 233 -32.42 -3.57 17.70
C HIS A 233 -32.64 -2.10 17.34
N THR A 234 -33.07 -1.28 18.31
CA THR A 234 -33.26 0.15 18.09
C THR A 234 -32.08 0.93 18.64
N LEU A 235 -31.33 1.59 17.76
CA LEU A 235 -30.23 2.49 18.13
C LEU A 235 -30.81 3.78 18.73
N ILE A 236 -30.33 4.15 19.91
CA ILE A 236 -30.72 5.38 20.63
C ILE A 236 -29.77 6.51 20.27
N GLU A 237 -28.47 6.26 20.37
CA GLU A 237 -27.43 7.25 20.17
C GLU A 237 -26.20 6.58 19.56
N ASP A 238 -25.70 7.22 18.50
CA ASP A 238 -24.49 6.87 17.78
C ASP A 238 -23.37 7.84 18.23
N CYS A 239 -22.37 7.31 18.93
CA CYS A 239 -21.19 8.09 19.33
C CYS A 239 -19.97 7.58 18.55
N PRO A 240 -19.54 8.31 17.50
CA PRO A 240 -18.48 7.87 16.62
C PRO A 240 -17.14 7.81 17.35
N PHE A 241 -16.15 7.17 16.70
CA PHE A 241 -14.81 6.98 17.27
C PHE A 241 -14.17 8.29 17.74
N GLU A 242 -13.83 8.36 19.04
CA GLU A 242 -13.12 9.49 19.63
C GLU A 242 -11.61 9.21 19.70
N ALA A 243 -10.79 10.03 19.03
CA ALA A 243 -9.32 9.87 19.01
C ALA A 243 -8.67 9.96 20.41
N LYS A 244 -9.25 10.73 21.33
CA LYS A 244 -8.74 10.89 22.70
C LYS A 244 -8.85 9.59 23.51
N ASN A 245 -9.99 8.91 23.38
CA ASN A 245 -10.31 7.70 24.13
C ASN A 245 -9.99 6.43 23.32
N LYS A 246 -9.80 6.55 22.00
CA LYS A 246 -9.57 5.48 21.02
C LYS A 246 -10.66 4.41 21.05
N MET A 247 -11.92 4.85 21.23
CA MET A 247 -13.09 3.98 21.36
C MET A 247 -14.29 4.58 20.60
N VAL A 248 -15.18 3.69 20.16
CA VAL A 248 -16.51 3.98 19.62
C VAL A 248 -17.56 3.43 20.59
N HIS A 249 -18.70 4.11 20.70
CA HIS A 249 -19.75 3.75 21.65
C HIS A 249 -21.13 3.84 20.99
N HIS A 250 -21.94 2.78 21.11
CA HIS A 250 -23.32 2.79 20.61
C HIS A 250 -24.29 2.42 21.73
N LEU A 251 -25.36 3.21 21.87
CA LEU A 251 -26.41 2.96 22.86
C LEU A 251 -27.63 2.34 22.20
N TRP A 252 -28.03 1.16 22.68
CA TRP A 252 -29.13 0.40 22.12
C TRP A 252 -30.24 0.22 23.14
N LYS A 253 -31.49 0.28 22.67
CA LYS A 253 -32.67 0.05 23.49
C LYS A 253 -32.92 -1.44 23.69
N THR A 254 -33.16 -1.86 24.93
CA THR A 254 -33.60 -3.21 25.22
C THR A 254 -35.13 -3.27 25.37
N PRO A 255 -35.74 -4.47 25.20
CA PRO A 255 -37.19 -4.66 25.40
C PRO A 255 -37.68 -4.31 26.81
N ALA A 256 -36.79 -4.37 27.82
CA ALA A 256 -37.10 -4.10 29.22
C ALA A 256 -37.07 -2.60 29.60
N ASN A 257 -37.15 -1.70 28.62
CA ASN A 257 -37.05 -0.25 28.83
C ASN A 257 -35.76 0.17 29.56
N SER A 258 -34.68 -0.58 29.32
CA SER A 258 -33.31 -0.24 29.70
C SER A 258 -32.47 0.01 28.44
N CYS A 259 -31.21 0.39 28.65
CA CYS A 259 -30.25 0.69 27.60
C CYS A 259 -29.02 -0.19 27.81
N ILE A 260 -28.38 -0.62 26.74
CA ILE A 260 -27.04 -1.23 26.81
C ILE A 260 -26.11 -0.41 25.91
N GLN A 261 -24.99 -0.01 26.49
CA GLN A 261 -23.88 0.63 25.80
C GLN A 261 -22.93 -0.47 25.32
N TYR A 262 -22.72 -0.54 24.03
CA TYR A 262 -21.73 -1.40 23.39
C TYR A 262 -20.54 -0.55 22.96
N SER A 263 -19.33 -1.08 23.10
CA SER A 263 -18.11 -0.30 22.89
C SER A 263 -17.02 -1.14 22.23
N ALA A 264 -16.41 -0.59 21.19
CA ALA A 264 -15.27 -1.18 20.50
C ALA A 264 -14.11 -0.20 20.46
N GLY A 265 -12.87 -0.69 20.41
CA GLY A 265 -11.72 0.19 20.35
C GLY A 265 -10.39 -0.46 20.63
N ALA A 266 -9.39 0.39 20.92
CA ALA A 266 -8.05 -0.05 21.26
C ALA A 266 -8.06 -0.95 22.52
N PRO A 267 -7.38 -2.12 22.49
CA PRO A 267 -7.36 -3.05 23.62
C PRO A 267 -6.92 -2.41 24.93
N GLU A 268 -5.87 -1.59 24.89
CA GLU A 268 -5.36 -0.86 26.06
C GLU A 268 -6.44 0.05 26.68
N SER A 269 -7.16 0.82 25.85
CA SER A 269 -8.21 1.74 26.31
C SER A 269 -9.34 1.00 26.99
N ILE A 270 -9.82 -0.11 26.41
CA ILE A 270 -10.93 -0.87 26.95
C ILE A 270 -10.51 -1.64 28.21
N ILE A 271 -9.34 -2.31 28.20
CA ILE A 271 -8.85 -3.09 29.34
C ILE A 271 -8.61 -2.19 30.55
N ASN A 272 -8.01 -1.00 30.36
CA ASN A 272 -7.76 -0.05 31.44
C ASN A 272 -9.05 0.47 32.08
N ASN A 273 -10.08 0.73 31.26
CA ASN A 273 -11.38 1.20 31.73
C ASN A 273 -12.37 0.08 32.10
N SER A 274 -11.92 -1.19 32.09
CA SER A 274 -12.75 -2.34 32.40
C SER A 274 -12.85 -2.63 33.91
N THR A 275 -13.93 -3.33 34.26
CA THR A 275 -14.20 -3.87 35.61
C THR A 275 -13.43 -5.15 35.93
N LEU A 276 -12.53 -5.61 35.04
CA LEU A 276 -11.75 -6.83 35.22
C LEU A 276 -10.87 -6.77 36.47
N ASN A 277 -10.67 -7.94 37.09
CA ASN A 277 -9.69 -8.10 38.17
C ASN A 277 -8.26 -7.94 37.65
N GLU A 278 -7.33 -7.58 38.52
CA GLU A 278 -5.91 -7.41 38.16
C GLU A 278 -5.27 -8.66 37.55
N SER A 279 -5.73 -9.87 37.91
CA SER A 279 -5.28 -11.12 37.28
C SER A 279 -5.76 -11.25 35.84
N ASP A 280 -7.04 -10.96 35.58
CA ASP A 280 -7.66 -11.10 34.27
C ASP A 280 -7.19 -9.99 33.32
N LYS A 281 -6.96 -8.78 33.83
CA LYS A 281 -6.31 -7.70 33.07
C LYS A 281 -4.95 -8.12 32.56
N LYS A 282 -4.11 -8.73 33.41
CA LYS A 282 -2.80 -9.24 32.98
C LYS A 282 -2.92 -10.31 31.90
N MET A 283 -3.84 -11.26 32.05
CA MET A 283 -4.06 -12.29 31.04
C MET A 283 -4.52 -11.71 29.70
N ALA A 284 -5.44 -10.74 29.73
CA ALA A 284 -5.93 -10.06 28.52
C ALA A 284 -4.82 -9.25 27.84
N VAL A 285 -3.97 -8.55 28.61
CA VAL A 285 -2.80 -7.83 28.08
C VAL A 285 -1.80 -8.80 27.45
N THR A 286 -1.47 -9.91 28.12
CA THR A 286 -0.55 -10.92 27.55
C THR A 286 -1.12 -11.56 26.28
N ALA A 287 -2.43 -11.81 26.22
CA ALA A 287 -3.09 -12.30 25.01
C ALA A 287 -3.01 -11.27 23.88
N TYR A 288 -3.30 -10.00 24.18
CA TYR A 288 -3.16 -8.89 23.24
C TYR A 288 -1.72 -8.79 22.69
N GLU A 289 -0.71 -8.79 23.56
CA GLU A 289 0.71 -8.72 23.17
C GLU A 289 1.09 -9.88 22.25
N SER A 290 0.71 -11.11 22.60
CA SER A 290 0.96 -12.29 21.76
C SER A 290 0.29 -12.21 20.39
N MET A 291 -0.92 -11.67 20.31
CA MET A 291 -1.65 -11.45 19.05
C MET A 291 -1.02 -10.34 18.22
N ALA A 292 -0.55 -9.27 18.87
CA ALA A 292 0.11 -8.15 18.22
C ALA A 292 1.50 -8.53 17.67
N GLU A 293 2.25 -9.39 18.37
CA GLU A 293 3.52 -9.96 17.88
C GLU A 293 3.33 -10.77 16.59
N LYS A 294 2.19 -11.45 16.45
CA LYS A 294 1.78 -12.11 15.19
C LYS A 294 1.37 -11.14 14.10
N GLY A 295 1.48 -9.82 14.32
CA GLY A 295 1.16 -8.79 13.34
C GLY A 295 -0.34 -8.59 13.13
N TYR A 296 -1.19 -9.18 13.98
CA TYR A 296 -2.63 -9.02 13.90
C TYR A 296 -3.07 -7.66 14.43
N ARG A 297 -4.07 -7.09 13.77
CA ARG A 297 -4.82 -5.94 14.29
C ARG A 297 -5.84 -6.45 15.30
N VAL A 298 -5.83 -5.87 16.50
CA VAL A 298 -6.66 -6.34 17.61
C VAL A 298 -7.66 -5.27 18.01
N ILE A 299 -8.93 -5.64 18.07
CA ILE A 299 -10.03 -4.79 18.56
C ILE A 299 -10.56 -5.42 19.83
N ALA A 300 -10.71 -4.63 20.90
CA ALA A 300 -11.41 -5.07 22.09
C ALA A 300 -12.89 -4.71 22.01
N ILE A 301 -13.73 -5.58 22.55
CA ILE A 301 -15.18 -5.41 22.64
C ILE A 301 -15.60 -5.41 24.11
N ALA A 302 -16.44 -4.46 24.46
CA ALA A 302 -17.00 -4.32 25.79
C ALA A 302 -18.48 -3.93 25.74
N LYS A 303 -19.19 -4.22 26.83
CA LYS A 303 -20.57 -3.78 27.03
C LYS A 303 -20.74 -3.15 28.41
N LYS A 304 -21.83 -2.41 28.58
CA LYS A 304 -22.21 -1.84 29.87
C LYS A 304 -23.70 -1.55 29.93
N ASP A 305 -24.35 -1.92 31.02
CA ASP A 305 -25.74 -1.56 31.24
C ASP A 305 -25.89 -0.05 31.52
N CYS A 306 -26.77 0.61 30.78
CA CYS A 306 -27.13 2.02 30.93
C CYS A 306 -28.61 2.19 31.30
N SER A 307 -28.91 3.26 32.03
CA SER A 307 -30.28 3.77 32.18
C SER A 307 -30.54 4.78 31.07
N LEU A 308 -31.75 4.80 30.49
CA LEU A 308 -32.13 5.60 29.30
C LEU A 308 -31.79 7.11 29.32
N ASN A 309 -31.49 7.69 30.49
CA ASN A 309 -31.22 9.13 30.67
C ASN A 309 -29.74 9.46 30.97
N LYS A 310 -28.80 8.51 30.86
CA LYS A 310 -27.39 8.76 31.15
C LYS A 310 -26.57 8.90 29.86
N LYS A 311 -25.65 9.87 29.85
CA LYS A 311 -24.59 10.02 28.84
C LYS A 311 -23.70 8.80 28.79
N VAL A 312 -23.02 8.60 27.66
CA VAL A 312 -21.95 7.60 27.46
C VAL A 312 -20.98 7.63 28.64
N LEU A 313 -20.72 6.47 29.24
CA LEU A 313 -19.77 6.33 30.33
C LEU A 313 -18.56 5.52 29.85
N VAL A 314 -17.39 6.14 29.93
CA VAL A 314 -16.12 5.53 29.48
C VAL A 314 -15.55 4.56 30.52
N GLU A 315 -15.87 4.74 31.80
CA GLU A 315 -15.34 3.93 32.92
C GLU A 315 -16.23 2.73 33.25
N ASN A 316 -15.68 1.70 33.91
CA ASN A 316 -16.39 0.51 34.38
C ASN A 316 -17.12 -0.26 33.26
N LEU A 317 -16.41 -0.54 32.17
CA LEU A 317 -16.90 -1.38 31.09
C LEU A 317 -16.79 -2.88 31.45
N GLU A 318 -17.75 -3.69 31.06
CA GLU A 318 -17.64 -5.16 31.10
C GLU A 318 -16.89 -5.61 29.84
N PHE A 319 -15.66 -6.09 30.02
CA PHE A 319 -14.85 -6.61 28.92
C PHE A 319 -15.39 -7.97 28.47
N ILE A 320 -15.62 -8.12 27.17
CA ILE A 320 -16.18 -9.36 26.60
C ILE A 320 -15.10 -10.16 25.89
N GLY A 321 -14.26 -9.53 25.06
CA GLY A 321 -13.21 -10.25 24.36
C GLY A 321 -12.40 -9.40 23.38
N LEU A 322 -11.44 -10.04 22.73
CA LEU A 322 -10.64 -9.46 21.64
C LEU A 322 -10.96 -10.17 20.33
N LEU A 323 -11.07 -9.40 19.26
CA LEU A 323 -11.13 -9.88 17.89
C LEU A 323 -9.83 -9.52 17.20
N THR A 324 -9.17 -10.49 16.57
CA THR A 324 -7.95 -10.24 15.80
C THR A 324 -8.17 -10.44 14.33
N MET A 325 -7.62 -9.54 13.53
CA MET A 325 -7.71 -9.57 12.08
C MET A 325 -6.34 -9.40 11.46
N SER A 326 -6.10 -10.08 10.35
CA SER A 326 -4.91 -9.92 9.54
C SER A 326 -5.28 -9.51 8.12
N ASP A 327 -4.35 -8.87 7.43
CA ASP A 327 -4.42 -8.68 5.97
C ASP A 327 -3.49 -9.72 5.32
N PRO A 328 -4.03 -10.87 4.88
CA PRO A 328 -3.22 -12.00 4.50
C PRO A 328 -2.43 -11.74 3.20
N PRO A 329 -1.25 -12.37 3.04
CA PRO A 329 -0.52 -12.32 1.78
C PRO A 329 -1.32 -12.97 0.65
N ARG A 330 -1.23 -12.41 -0.57
CA ARG A 330 -1.85 -13.02 -1.75
C ARG A 330 -1.26 -14.39 -2.05
N ALA A 331 -2.12 -15.30 -2.51
CA ALA A 331 -1.67 -16.59 -3.03
C ALA A 331 -0.62 -16.40 -4.16
N GLY A 332 0.48 -17.15 -4.09
CA GLY A 332 1.59 -17.09 -5.05
C GLY A 332 2.65 -16.02 -4.78
N VAL A 333 2.43 -15.05 -3.87
CA VAL A 333 3.44 -14.03 -3.55
C VAL A 333 4.72 -14.65 -3.00
N LYS A 334 4.59 -15.62 -2.09
CA LYS A 334 5.76 -16.34 -1.53
C LYS A 334 6.62 -16.99 -2.61
N GLU A 335 6.00 -17.63 -3.59
CA GLU A 335 6.71 -18.27 -4.71
C GLU A 335 7.35 -17.23 -5.64
N ALA A 336 6.67 -16.10 -5.87
CA ALA A 336 7.19 -15.00 -6.67
C ALA A 336 8.42 -14.33 -6.01
N ILE A 337 8.36 -14.07 -4.70
CA ILE A 337 9.48 -13.52 -3.91
C ILE A 337 10.67 -14.48 -3.97
N ASP A 338 10.46 -15.76 -3.71
CA ASP A 338 11.52 -16.77 -3.78
C ASP A 338 12.15 -16.84 -5.19
N THR A 339 11.34 -16.77 -6.24
CA THR A 339 11.83 -16.73 -7.63
C THR A 339 12.70 -15.50 -7.90
N CYS A 340 12.26 -14.31 -7.44
CA CYS A 340 13.03 -13.07 -7.60
C CYS A 340 14.36 -13.13 -6.84
N GLN A 341 14.34 -13.61 -5.60
CA GLN A 341 15.54 -13.71 -4.77
C GLN A 341 16.53 -14.75 -5.31
N LYS A 342 16.05 -15.86 -5.88
CA LYS A 342 16.90 -16.85 -6.59
C LYS A 342 17.54 -16.28 -7.85
N ALA A 343 16.85 -15.35 -8.53
CA ALA A 343 17.40 -14.62 -9.67
C ALA A 343 18.41 -13.53 -9.25
N GLY A 344 18.66 -13.33 -7.95
CA GLY A 344 19.57 -12.31 -7.43
C GLY A 344 18.96 -10.91 -7.37
N ILE A 345 17.63 -10.80 -7.51
CA ILE A 345 16.92 -9.52 -7.41
C ILE A 345 16.68 -9.21 -5.94
N ARG A 346 17.12 -8.03 -5.50
CA ARG A 346 16.87 -7.53 -4.13
C ARG A 346 15.42 -7.08 -4.03
N VAL A 347 14.71 -7.55 -3.01
CA VAL A 347 13.34 -7.08 -2.73
C VAL A 347 13.40 -6.12 -1.55
N ILE A 348 12.69 -4.99 -1.64
CA ILE A 348 12.58 -3.97 -0.61
C ILE A 348 11.10 -3.67 -0.38
N MET A 349 10.64 -3.75 0.87
CA MET A 349 9.28 -3.41 1.26
C MET A 349 9.23 -1.95 1.71
N ILE A 350 8.35 -1.15 1.10
CA ILE A 350 8.15 0.27 1.43
C ILE A 350 6.68 0.52 1.75
N THR A 351 6.35 0.56 3.03
CA THR A 351 4.96 0.58 3.49
C THR A 351 4.66 1.71 4.48
N GLY A 352 3.39 2.14 4.51
CA GLY A 352 2.85 3.04 5.54
C GLY A 352 2.51 2.34 6.86
N ASP A 353 2.45 1.00 6.87
CA ASP A 353 2.11 0.22 8.06
C ASP A 353 3.23 0.27 9.12
N ASN A 354 2.91 -0.19 10.33
CA ASN A 354 3.87 -0.23 11.44
C ASN A 354 5.00 -1.26 11.21
N GLN A 355 6.06 -1.14 12.01
CA GLN A 355 7.25 -2.00 11.92
C GLN A 355 6.94 -3.48 12.15
N LEU A 356 6.17 -3.81 13.19
CA LEU A 356 5.88 -5.19 13.57
C LEU A 356 5.08 -5.93 12.48
N THR A 357 4.04 -5.30 11.95
CA THR A 357 3.23 -5.85 10.85
C THR A 357 4.05 -6.00 9.58
N ALA A 358 4.90 -5.02 9.24
CA ALA A 358 5.77 -5.11 8.06
C ALA A 358 6.77 -6.27 8.16
N HIS A 359 7.45 -6.40 9.31
CA HIS A 359 8.39 -7.49 9.58
C HIS A 359 7.69 -8.86 9.53
N ASN A 360 6.53 -8.98 10.16
CA ASN A 360 5.78 -10.23 10.19
C ASN A 360 5.31 -10.67 8.79
N ILE A 361 4.84 -9.73 7.96
CA ILE A 361 4.48 -10.04 6.57
C ILE A 361 5.73 -10.43 5.75
N ALA A 362 6.87 -9.76 5.95
CA ALA A 362 8.12 -10.12 5.30
C ALA A 362 8.57 -11.56 5.64
N GLU A 363 8.49 -11.96 6.90
CA GLU A 363 8.74 -13.33 7.34
C GLU A 363 7.77 -14.34 6.71
N HIS A 364 6.47 -14.05 6.71
CA HIS A 364 5.46 -14.95 6.14
C HIS A 364 5.66 -15.21 4.64
N ILE A 365 6.04 -14.19 3.86
CA ILE A 365 6.30 -14.32 2.43
C ILE A 365 7.72 -14.82 2.12
N GLY A 366 8.56 -15.06 3.14
CA GLY A 366 9.94 -15.54 2.98
C GLY A 366 10.89 -14.50 2.40
N MET A 367 10.59 -13.21 2.57
CA MET A 367 11.44 -12.12 2.09
C MET A 367 12.68 -12.03 2.98
N LYS A 368 13.85 -12.43 2.45
CA LYS A 368 15.14 -12.09 3.08
C LYS A 368 15.26 -10.58 3.29
N HIS A 369 15.52 -10.19 4.53
CA HIS A 369 15.71 -8.81 4.93
C HIS A 369 16.69 -8.74 6.11
N ASN A 370 17.32 -7.59 6.30
CA ASN A 370 18.09 -7.32 7.51
C ASN A 370 17.16 -7.03 8.71
N GLU A 371 17.56 -7.45 9.91
CA GLU A 371 16.78 -7.26 11.14
C GLU A 371 16.65 -5.76 11.54
N GLU A 372 17.53 -4.90 11.03
CA GLU A 372 17.43 -3.46 11.23
C GLU A 372 16.23 -2.91 10.43
N LEU A 373 15.18 -2.50 11.15
CA LEU A 373 13.98 -1.88 10.60
C LEU A 373 14.07 -0.36 10.71
N ILE A 374 13.71 0.36 9.64
CA ILE A 374 13.67 1.83 9.64
C ILE A 374 12.25 2.37 9.58
N ASN A 375 12.01 3.44 10.34
CA ASN A 375 10.77 4.19 10.33
C ASN A 375 10.87 5.39 9.40
N GLY A 376 9.76 5.81 8.80
CA GLY A 376 9.69 7.03 8.00
C GLY A 376 10.09 8.28 8.78
N THR A 377 9.90 8.29 10.10
CA THR A 377 10.36 9.39 10.96
C THR A 377 11.89 9.48 11.06
N ASP A 378 12.60 8.36 10.95
CA ASP A 378 14.08 8.33 10.96
C ASP A 378 14.67 8.78 9.61
N LEU A 379 13.86 8.73 8.55
CA LEU A 379 14.21 9.25 7.23
C LEU A 379 14.06 10.77 7.14
N ASP A 380 13.26 11.36 8.03
CA ASP A 380 13.06 12.81 8.06
C ASP A 380 14.38 13.50 8.45
N ASN A 381 14.81 14.46 7.63
CA ASN A 381 16.05 15.25 7.79
C ASN A 381 17.38 14.56 7.42
N LEU A 382 17.35 13.37 6.81
CA LEU A 382 18.56 12.78 6.23
C LEU A 382 18.99 13.56 4.97
N SER A 383 20.30 13.79 4.82
CA SER A 383 20.88 14.21 3.54
C SER A 383 20.82 13.09 2.51
N ASP A 384 20.83 13.42 1.21
CA ASP A 384 20.81 12.45 0.11
C ASP A 384 21.88 11.35 0.25
N ASP A 385 23.09 11.68 0.70
CA ASP A 385 24.17 10.70 0.87
C ASP A 385 23.91 9.75 2.06
N ALA A 386 23.38 10.28 3.16
CA ALA A 386 22.97 9.46 4.31
C ALA A 386 21.81 8.54 3.95
N LEU A 387 20.85 9.02 3.15
CA LEU A 387 19.75 8.22 2.64
C LEU A 387 20.25 7.06 1.77
N ARG A 388 21.28 7.27 0.94
CA ARG A 388 21.88 6.18 0.13
C ARG A 388 22.49 5.09 0.99
N GLU A 389 23.21 5.45 2.05
CA GLU A 389 23.79 4.45 2.98
C GLU A 389 22.71 3.67 3.72
N VAL A 390 21.66 4.36 4.17
CA VAL A 390 20.49 3.74 4.79
C VAL A 390 19.83 2.75 3.83
N VAL A 391 19.53 3.18 2.61
CA VAL A 391 18.84 2.37 1.59
C VAL A 391 19.69 1.18 1.12
N ARG A 392 21.01 1.30 1.17
CA ARG A 392 21.92 0.17 0.89
C ARG A 392 21.82 -0.93 1.95
N ARG A 393 21.57 -0.56 3.21
CA ARG A 393 21.58 -1.48 4.35
C ARG A 393 20.22 -2.02 4.77
N HIS A 394 19.13 -1.35 4.41
CA HIS A 394 17.79 -1.69 4.93
C HIS A 394 16.86 -2.16 3.81
N ASP A 395 16.09 -3.21 4.08
CA ASP A 395 15.14 -3.80 3.12
C ASP A 395 13.68 -3.55 3.50
N ILE A 396 13.39 -3.10 4.73
CA ILE A 396 12.03 -2.80 5.20
C ILE A 396 11.97 -1.37 5.71
N PHE A 397 11.12 -0.58 5.05
CA PHE A 397 10.79 0.79 5.42
C PHE A 397 9.32 0.86 5.83
N SER A 398 9.06 1.30 7.05
CA SER A 398 7.74 1.34 7.68
C SER A 398 7.29 2.78 7.96
N ARG A 399 5.98 3.02 8.06
CA ARG A 399 5.39 4.37 8.22
C ARG A 399 5.95 5.42 7.25
N VAL A 400 6.18 5.01 6.00
CA VAL A 400 6.81 5.84 4.97
C VAL A 400 5.77 6.72 4.28
N LYS A 401 6.08 8.02 4.15
CA LYS A 401 5.26 8.99 3.41
C LYS A 401 5.44 8.85 1.88
N PRO A 402 4.47 9.29 1.05
CA PRO A 402 4.60 9.21 -0.41
C PRO A 402 5.88 9.85 -0.97
N GLU A 403 6.29 11.01 -0.45
CA GLU A 403 7.50 11.71 -0.88
C GLU A 403 8.77 10.94 -0.52
N GLN A 404 8.75 10.20 0.60
CA GLN A 404 9.85 9.36 1.03
C GLN A 404 9.95 8.09 0.16
N LYS A 405 8.81 7.50 -0.27
CA LYS A 405 8.83 6.40 -1.25
C LYS A 405 9.56 6.82 -2.53
N PHE A 406 9.25 8.01 -3.03
CA PHE A 406 9.95 8.61 -4.18
C PHE A 406 11.45 8.78 -3.92
N ALA A 407 11.83 9.32 -2.76
CA ALA A 407 13.23 9.55 -2.39
C ALA A 407 14.03 8.24 -2.31
N ILE A 408 13.44 7.17 -1.77
CA ILE A 408 14.06 5.83 -1.70
C ILE A 408 14.32 5.28 -3.12
N VAL A 409 13.31 5.33 -4.00
CA VAL A 409 13.46 4.90 -5.40
C VAL A 409 14.54 5.72 -6.12
N GLN A 410 14.57 7.04 -5.90
CA GLN A 410 15.58 7.91 -6.48
C GLN A 410 17.00 7.60 -5.95
N ALA A 411 17.13 7.30 -4.65
CA ALA A 411 18.40 6.93 -4.05
C ALA A 411 18.95 5.63 -4.68
N LEU A 412 18.12 4.60 -4.83
CA LEU A 412 18.48 3.35 -5.52
C LEU A 412 18.94 3.60 -6.97
N GLN A 413 18.17 4.38 -7.72
CA GLN A 413 18.54 4.74 -9.10
C GLN A 413 19.87 5.49 -9.18
N SER A 414 20.13 6.40 -8.23
CA SER A 414 21.40 7.15 -8.18
C SER A 414 22.61 6.27 -7.86
N MET A 415 22.38 5.10 -7.26
CA MET A 415 23.40 4.06 -7.05
C MET A 415 23.60 3.15 -8.28
N GLY A 416 22.86 3.37 -9.36
CA GLY A 416 22.96 2.59 -10.60
C GLY A 416 22.04 1.36 -10.66
N GLU A 417 21.15 1.18 -9.68
CA GLU A 417 20.18 0.09 -9.67
C GLU A 417 19.08 0.31 -10.71
N ILE A 418 18.60 -0.77 -11.32
CA ILE A 418 17.38 -0.75 -12.15
C ILE A 418 16.21 -1.12 -11.26
N VAL A 419 15.43 -0.12 -10.89
CA VAL A 419 14.39 -0.23 -9.87
C VAL A 419 13.04 -0.51 -10.51
N ALA A 420 12.42 -1.62 -10.14
CA ALA A 420 11.01 -1.85 -10.32
C ALA A 420 10.24 -1.43 -9.06
N MET A 421 9.12 -0.73 -9.21
CA MET A 421 8.21 -0.40 -8.11
C MET A 421 6.87 -1.09 -8.37
N THR A 422 6.34 -1.80 -7.38
CA THR A 422 4.98 -2.35 -7.38
C THR A 422 4.11 -1.62 -6.36
N GLY A 423 2.90 -1.22 -6.77
CA GLY A 423 1.98 -0.48 -5.92
C GLY A 423 0.56 -0.49 -6.48
N ASP A 424 -0.40 -0.07 -5.66
CA ASP A 424 -1.82 0.01 -6.02
C ASP A 424 -2.45 1.36 -5.63
N GLY A 425 -1.85 2.09 -4.69
CA GLY A 425 -2.37 3.36 -4.20
C GLY A 425 -1.91 4.59 -4.97
N VAL A 426 -2.66 5.70 -4.81
CA VAL A 426 -2.28 7.05 -5.26
C VAL A 426 -0.92 7.48 -4.69
N ASN A 427 -0.53 6.96 -3.53
CA ASN A 427 0.74 7.27 -2.87
C ASN A 427 1.95 6.64 -3.52
N ASP A 428 1.72 5.55 -4.24
CA ASP A 428 2.77 4.89 -4.98
C ASP A 428 2.98 5.58 -6.32
N ALA A 429 2.02 6.36 -6.81
CA ALA A 429 2.10 6.98 -8.14
C ALA A 429 3.43 7.76 -8.37
N PRO A 430 3.94 8.59 -7.44
CA PRO A 430 5.22 9.25 -7.63
C PRO A 430 6.40 8.27 -7.74
N ALA A 431 6.40 7.24 -6.89
CA ALA A 431 7.45 6.22 -6.88
C ALA A 431 7.36 5.29 -8.11
N LEU A 432 6.16 4.90 -8.52
CA LEU A 432 5.85 4.12 -9.73
C LEU A 432 6.30 4.85 -10.99
N LYS A 433 6.01 6.16 -11.08
CA LYS A 433 6.42 6.98 -12.22
C LYS A 433 7.93 7.21 -12.24
N LYS A 434 8.57 7.33 -11.07
CA LYS A 434 10.01 7.54 -10.94
C LYS A 434 10.81 6.28 -11.23
N ALA A 435 10.30 5.12 -10.85
CA ALA A 435 10.95 3.82 -11.05
C ALA A 435 11.26 3.57 -12.54
N ASN A 436 12.27 2.75 -12.81
CA ASN A 436 12.57 2.32 -14.17
C ASN A 436 11.41 1.49 -14.74
N ILE A 437 10.76 0.70 -13.86
CA ILE A 437 9.54 -0.05 -14.18
C ILE A 437 8.50 0.24 -13.09
N GLY A 438 7.35 0.78 -13.48
CA GLY A 438 6.17 0.89 -12.61
C GLY A 438 5.20 -0.25 -12.89
N ILE A 439 4.81 -0.99 -11.85
CA ILE A 439 3.86 -2.10 -11.93
C ILE A 439 2.65 -1.78 -11.04
N ALA A 440 1.51 -1.50 -11.68
CA ALA A 440 0.26 -1.20 -10.99
C ALA A 440 -0.68 -2.41 -10.97
N MET A 441 -1.46 -2.56 -9.89
CA MET A 441 -2.40 -3.67 -9.72
C MET A 441 -3.73 -3.40 -10.43
N GLY A 442 -4.01 -4.03 -11.57
CA GLY A 442 -5.12 -3.61 -12.45
C GLY A 442 -6.55 -3.62 -11.86
N GLN A 443 -6.93 -4.58 -11.02
CA GLN A 443 -8.32 -4.66 -10.48
C GLN A 443 -8.52 -3.90 -9.16
N LYS A 444 -7.45 -3.68 -8.38
CA LYS A 444 -7.53 -3.05 -7.05
C LYS A 444 -6.78 -1.71 -6.98
N GLY A 445 -5.95 -1.43 -7.97
CA GLY A 445 -5.19 -0.21 -8.08
C GLY A 445 -6.08 0.96 -8.46
N THR A 446 -5.72 2.11 -7.92
CA THR A 446 -6.36 3.38 -8.25
C THR A 446 -6.03 3.79 -9.69
N GLU A 447 -6.91 4.55 -10.35
CA GLU A 447 -6.66 5.03 -11.73
C GLU A 447 -5.39 5.90 -11.88
N VAL A 448 -4.87 6.43 -10.76
CA VAL A 448 -3.69 7.28 -10.72
C VAL A 448 -2.38 6.46 -10.71
N ALA A 449 -2.42 5.24 -10.17
CA ALA A 449 -1.28 4.31 -10.15
C ALA A 449 -1.14 3.61 -11.51
#